data_AF-A0A3C1N9B8-F1
#
_entry.id   AF-A0A3C1N9B8-F1
#
_cell.length_a   1.000
_cell.length_b   1.000
_cell.length_c   1.000
_cell.angle_alpha   90.00
_cell.angle_beta   90.00
_cell.angle_gamma   90.00
#
_symmetry.space_group_name_H-M   'P 1'
#
loop_
_entity.id
_entity.type
_entity.pdbx_description
1 polymer ?
#
loop_
_entity_poly.entity_id
_entity_poly.type
_entity_poly.pdbx_seq_one_letter_code
_entity_poly.pdbx_strand_id
1 'polypeptide(L)' 'MENFRIHDLRHTFASWLVMKGVPLFEVSKLLRHASIQMTERYAHLAPDHLHDAVDNLGFSA' A
#
# COMPACT_ATOMS: atom_id res chain seq x y z
N MET A 1 1.90 -13.42 -24.57
CA MET A 1 1.94 -13.24 -23.11
C MET A 1 2.05 -14.63 -22.50
N GLU A 2 3.27 -15.13 -22.37
CA GLU A 2 3.52 -16.39 -21.67
C GLU A 2 3.76 -16.04 -20.20
N ASN A 3 3.01 -16.67 -19.28
CA ASN A 3 3.08 -16.51 -17.81
C ASN A 3 2.22 -15.43 -17.13
N PHE A 4 1.03 -15.08 -17.66
CA PHE A 4 0.03 -14.38 -16.86
C PHE A 4 -0.55 -15.30 -15.78
N ARG A 5 -0.41 -14.94 -14.51
CA ARG A 5 -0.94 -15.70 -13.36
C ARG A 5 -2.23 -15.06 -12.85
N ILE A 6 -3.09 -15.90 -12.27
CA ILE A 6 -4.42 -15.51 -11.76
C ILE A 6 -4.40 -14.37 -10.71
N HIS A 7 -3.23 -14.06 -10.13
CA HIS A 7 -3.08 -13.01 -9.12
C HIS A 7 -2.36 -11.74 -9.62
N ASP A 8 -1.93 -11.67 -10.88
CA ASP A 8 -1.11 -10.55 -11.36
C ASP A 8 -1.89 -9.22 -11.35
N LEU A 9 -3.19 -9.26 -11.69
CA LEU A 9 -4.05 -8.07 -11.58
C LEU A 9 -4.25 -7.63 -10.13
N ARG A 10 -4.36 -8.58 -9.20
CA ARG A 10 -4.46 -8.29 -7.76
C ARG A 10 -3.17 -7.64 -7.26
N HIS A 11 -2.02 -8.17 -7.68
CA HIS A 11 -0.72 -7.59 -7.37
C HIS A 11 -0.57 -6.18 -7.96
N THR A 12 -0.96 -5.98 -9.21
CA THR A 12 -0.89 -4.68 -9.90
C THR A 12 -1.78 -3.65 -9.20
N PHE A 13 -3.01 -4.02 -8.85
CA PHE A 13 -3.93 -3.17 -8.11
C PHE A 13 -3.37 -2.78 -6.74
N ALA A 14 -2.83 -3.73 -5.98
CA ALA A 14 -2.22 -3.47 -4.69
C ALA A 14 -1.03 -2.50 -4.80
N SER A 15 -0.13 -2.75 -5.75
CA SER A 15 1.05 -1.91 -5.99
C SER A 15 0.66 -0.47 -6.32
N TRP A 16 -0.30 -0.26 -7.22
CA TRP A 16 -0.74 1.08 -7.60
C TRP A 16 -1.35 1.86 -6.45
N LEU A 17 -2.16 1.23 -5.60
CA LEU A 17 -2.74 1.91 -4.45
C LEU A 17 -1.67 2.33 -3.44
N VAL A 18 -0.72 1.45 -3.14
CA VAL A 18 0.34 1.76 -2.17
C VAL A 18 1.27 2.84 -2.71
N MET A 19 1.63 2.79 -4.01
CA MET A 19 2.42 3.85 -4.67
C MET A 19 1.72 5.21 -4.66
N LYS A 20 0.37 5.23 -4.64
CA LYS A 20 -0.41 6.47 -4.51
C LYS A 20 -0.57 6.94 -3.06
N GLY A 21 0.06 6.27 -2.10
CA GLY A 21 0.01 6.65 -0.68
C GLY A 21 -1.22 6.13 0.07
N VAL A 22 -2.00 5.21 -0.52
CA VAL A 22 -3.13 4.61 0.20
C VAL A 22 -2.61 3.74 1.36
N PRO A 23 -3.13 3.89 2.59
CA PRO A 23 -2.66 3.12 3.74
C PRO A 23 -2.80 1.61 3.53
N LEU A 24 -1.78 0.83 3.97
CA LEU A 24 -1.77 -0.63 3.83
C LEU A 24 -3.01 -1.30 4.44
N PHE A 25 -3.54 -0.75 5.53
CA PHE A 25 -4.74 -1.28 6.16
C PHE A 25 -5.97 -1.17 5.24
N GLU A 26 -6.12 -0.05 4.53
CA GLU A 26 -7.20 0.14 3.57
C GLU A 26 -7.04 -0.77 2.35
N VAL A 27 -5.82 -0.86 1.81
CA VAL A 27 -5.50 -1.79 0.71
C VAL A 27 -5.82 -3.24 1.10
N SER A 28 -5.50 -3.63 2.34
CA SER A 28 -5.81 -4.95 2.89
C SER A 28 -7.32 -5.24 2.93
N LYS A 29 -8.14 -4.24 3.28
CA LYS A 29 -9.60 -4.36 3.30
C LYS A 29 -10.18 -4.43 1.89
N LEU A 30 -9.69 -3.60 0.97
CA LEU A 30 -10.10 -3.62 -0.45
C LEU A 30 -9.81 -4.97 -1.11
N LEU A 31 -8.66 -5.57 -0.79
CA LEU A 31 -8.27 -6.88 -1.29
C LEU A 31 -8.92 -8.05 -0.53
N ARG A 32 -9.62 -7.77 0.58
CA ARG A 32 -10.16 -8.78 1.50
C ARG A 32 -9.07 -9.78 1.93
N HIS A 33 -7.89 -9.29 2.27
CA HIS A 33 -6.85 -10.14 2.85
C HIS A 33 -7.24 -10.56 4.26
N ALA A 34 -7.01 -11.84 4.56
CA ALA A 34 -7.31 -12.42 5.87
C ALA A 34 -6.39 -11.86 6.98
N SER A 35 -5.21 -11.40 6.59
CA SER A 35 -4.19 -10.88 7.50
C SER A 35 -3.43 -9.72 6.86
N ILE A 36 -3.02 -8.74 7.66
CA ILE A 36 -2.29 -7.56 7.18
C ILE A 36 -0.93 -7.94 6.58
N GLN A 37 -0.31 -9.01 7.09
CA GLN A 37 0.96 -9.56 6.61
C GLN A 37 0.95 -9.94 5.12
N MET A 38 -0.23 -10.27 4.57
CA MET A 38 -0.37 -10.51 3.13
C MET A 38 -0.17 -9.22 2.32
N THR A 39 -0.59 -8.08 2.87
CA THR A 39 -0.50 -6.74 2.27
C THR A 39 0.86 -6.09 2.53
N GLU A 40 1.53 -6.44 3.63
CA GLU A 40 2.88 -5.93 3.96
C GLU A 40 3.92 -6.20 2.87
N ARG A 41 3.70 -7.20 1.99
CA ARG A 41 4.50 -7.41 0.78
C ARG A 41 4.67 -6.13 -0.06
N TYR A 42 3.67 -5.25 -0.07
CA TYR A 42 3.68 -4.02 -0.86
C TYR A 42 4.19 -2.80 -0.09
N ALA A 43 4.50 -2.92 1.22
CA ALA A 43 4.86 -1.80 2.08
C ALA A 43 6.04 -0.97 1.54
N HIS A 44 7.00 -1.63 0.89
CA HIS A 44 8.17 -0.99 0.28
C HIS A 44 7.83 -0.05 -0.91
N LEU A 45 6.61 -0.11 -1.43
CA LEU A 45 6.14 0.79 -2.49
C LEU A 45 5.53 2.08 -1.95
N ALA A 46 5.36 2.19 -0.63
CA ALA A 46 4.77 3.36 -0.02
C ALA A 46 5.70 4.56 -0.22
N PRO A 47 5.16 5.74 -0.58
CA PRO A 47 5.93 6.97 -0.56
C PRO A 47 6.54 7.24 0.83
N ASP A 48 7.58 8.06 0.90
CA ASP A 48 8.11 8.51 2.19
C ASP A 48 7.16 9.55 2.81
N HIS A 49 6.24 9.09 3.66
CA HIS A 49 5.25 9.95 4.34
C HIS A 49 5.68 10.37 5.75
N LEU A 50 6.88 9.95 6.20
CA LEU A 50 7.31 10.16 7.59
C LEU A 50 7.44 11.64 7.93
N HIS A 51 7.91 12.46 6.97
CA HIS A 51 8.04 13.90 7.16
C HIS A 51 6.67 14.58 7.21
N ASP A 52 5.79 14.29 6.25
CA ASP A 52 4.42 14.81 6.22
C ASP A 52 3.62 14.44 7.48
N ALA A 53 3.84 13.23 8.03
CA ALA A 53 3.19 12.79 9.26
C ALA A 53 3.61 13.64 10.46
N VAL A 54 4.87 14.06 10.52
CA VAL A 54 5.39 14.94 11.60
C VAL A 54 4.90 16.37 11.40
N ASP A 55 4.94 16.89 10.17
CA ASP A 55 4.47 18.25 9.86
C ASP A 55 2.99 18.45 10.22
N ASN A 56 2.16 17.42 9.98
CA ASN A 56 0.73 17.43 10.32
C ASN A 56 0.42 17.40 11.82
N LEU A 57 1.40 17.14 12.71
CA LEU A 57 1.18 17.21 14.16
C LEU A 57 1.04 18.65 14.68
N GLY A 58 1.26 19.67 13.85
CA GLY A 58 1.04 21.07 14.20
C GLY A 58 2.12 21.67 15.11
N PHE A 59 3.28 21.01 15.22
CA PHE A 59 4.43 21.53 15.97
C PHE A 59 5.24 22.60 15.20
N SER A 60 4.70 23.19 14.13
CA SER A 60 5.33 24.33 13.47
C SER A 60 5.43 25.52 14.44
N ALA A 61 6.67 25.92 14.74
CA ALA A 61 7.02 27.12 15.48
C ALA A 61 6.97 28.36 14.58
#